data_AF-A0A931WL28-F1
#
_entry.id   AF-A0A931WL28-F1
#
_cell.length_a   1.000
_cell.length_b   1.000
_cell.length_c   1.000
_cell.angle_alpha   90.00
_cell.angle_beta   90.00
_cell.angle_gamma   90.00
#
_symmetry.space_group_name_H-M   'P 1'
#
loop_
_entity.id
_entity.type
_entity.pdbx_description
1 polymer ?
#
loop_
_entity_poly.entity_id
_entity_poly.type
_entity_poly.pdbx_seq_one_letter_code
_entity_poly.pdbx_strand_id
1 'polypeptide(L)'
;MPVVTELGTNGAPVQRPATLKEFFKALGTHAPDDLLRALSDTYFFGIHTVDKNAPVFVIPVVSYSRAFEGMLAWESSMNADLVPLFTAVPALRRDENDLPILRTFEDTVMNNYDVRQLKDDAGEVVLYYSFPTTQLLVIAESPYSFVEILSRLQAGRRL
;
A
#
# COMPACT_ATOMS: atom_id res chain seq x y z
N MET A 1 0.41 -13.52 -8.02
CA MET A 1 -0.68 -13.00 -7.18
C MET A 1 -1.09 -14.06 -6.18
N PRO A 2 -1.47 -13.69 -4.95
CA PRO A 2 -1.99 -14.63 -3.96
C PRO A 2 -3.26 -15.34 -4.45
N VAL A 3 -3.45 -16.61 -4.08
CA VAL A 3 -4.61 -17.42 -4.48
C VAL A 3 -5.30 -18.03 -3.27
N VAL A 4 -6.61 -18.22 -3.36
CA VAL A 4 -7.43 -18.95 -2.39
C VAL A 4 -7.87 -20.26 -3.03
N THR A 5 -7.84 -21.34 -2.25
CA THR A 5 -8.35 -22.66 -2.66
C THR A 5 -9.73 -22.87 -2.07
N GLU A 6 -10.71 -23.15 -2.91
CA GLU A 6 -12.10 -23.40 -2.54
C GLU A 6 -12.56 -24.75 -3.11
N LEU A 7 -13.63 -25.32 -2.55
CA LEU A 7 -14.22 -26.54 -3.11
C LEU A 7 -15.13 -26.17 -4.28
N GLY A 8 -14.81 -26.70 -5.45
CA GLY A 8 -15.64 -26.61 -6.65
C GLY A 8 -16.94 -27.41 -6.51
N THR A 9 -17.87 -27.18 -7.43
CA THR A 9 -19.19 -27.84 -7.47
C THR A 9 -19.12 -29.37 -7.60
N ASN A 10 -17.99 -29.89 -8.07
CA ASN A 10 -17.67 -31.33 -8.16
C ASN A 10 -16.88 -31.86 -6.96
N GLY A 11 -16.68 -31.06 -5.91
CA GLY A 11 -15.86 -31.41 -4.74
C GLY A 11 -14.35 -31.33 -4.98
N ALA A 12 -13.89 -30.96 -6.18
CA ALA A 12 -12.47 -30.78 -6.46
C ALA A 12 -11.98 -29.40 -6.01
N PRO A 13 -10.73 -29.27 -5.53
CA PRO A 13 -10.17 -27.96 -5.19
C PRO A 13 -10.03 -27.08 -6.45
N VAL A 14 -10.57 -25.88 -6.39
CA VAL A 14 -10.45 -24.83 -7.42
C VAL A 14 -9.70 -23.65 -6.82
N GLN A 15 -8.75 -23.09 -7.58
CA GLN A 15 -8.02 -21.90 -7.17
C GLN A 15 -8.55 -20.66 -7.88
N ARG A 16 -8.67 -19.56 -7.15
CA ARG A 16 -8.94 -18.22 -7.68
C ARG A 16 -7.99 -17.19 -7.08
N PRO A 17 -7.76 -16.04 -7.74
CA PRO A 17 -7.06 -14.93 -7.10
C PRO A 17 -7.72 -14.57 -5.76
N ALA A 18 -6.89 -14.34 -4.74
CA ALA A 18 -7.37 -13.80 -3.48
C ALA A 18 -7.86 -12.37 -3.69
N THR A 19 -8.95 -11.99 -3.03
CA THR A 19 -9.37 -10.58 -2.96
C THR A 19 -8.41 -9.78 -2.10
N LEU A 20 -8.46 -8.46 -2.20
CA LEU A 20 -7.66 -7.56 -1.35
C LEU A 20 -7.92 -7.86 0.13
N LYS A 21 -9.20 -7.99 0.50
CA LYS A 21 -9.61 -8.29 1.88
C LYS A 21 -9.07 -9.62 2.37
N GLU A 22 -9.08 -10.66 1.53
CA GLU A 22 -8.51 -11.97 1.88
C GLU A 22 -7.01 -11.89 2.09
N PHE A 23 -6.31 -11.17 1.21
CA PHE A 23 -4.87 -11.01 1.32
C PHE A 23 -4.47 -10.20 2.56
N PHE A 24 -5.15 -9.08 2.80
CA PHE A 24 -4.90 -8.24 3.97
C PHE A 24 -5.22 -8.97 5.28
N LYS A 25 -6.29 -9.75 5.30
CA LYS A 25 -6.58 -10.64 6.43
C LYS A 25 -5.50 -11.69 6.65
N ALA A 26 -4.97 -12.29 5.57
CA ALA A 26 -3.89 -13.28 5.66
C ALA A 26 -2.56 -12.68 6.15
N LEU A 27 -2.31 -11.40 5.86
CA LEU A 27 -1.18 -10.64 6.42
C LEU A 27 -1.41 -10.21 7.88
N GLY A 28 -2.64 -10.33 8.38
CA GLY A 28 -2.98 -9.87 9.73
C GLY A 28 -3.05 -8.34 9.83
N THR A 29 -3.37 -7.64 8.74
CA THR A 29 -3.49 -6.18 8.78
C THR A 29 -4.68 -5.73 9.60
N HIS A 30 -4.57 -4.53 10.18
CA HIS A 30 -5.64 -3.85 10.90
C HIS A 30 -6.18 -2.66 10.08
N ALA A 31 -6.19 -2.79 8.75
CA ALA A 31 -6.78 -1.79 7.87
C ALA A 31 -8.26 -1.57 8.24
N PRO A 32 -8.73 -0.32 8.38
CA PRO A 32 -10.12 -0.05 8.76
C PRO A 32 -11.12 -0.73 7.82
N ASP A 33 -12.19 -1.28 8.38
CA ASP A 33 -13.26 -1.93 7.62
C ASP A 33 -13.85 -1.02 6.53
N ASP A 34 -13.99 0.27 6.83
CA ASP A 34 -14.48 1.27 5.89
C ASP A 34 -13.48 1.58 4.76
N LEU A 35 -12.17 1.47 5.03
CA LEU A 35 -11.14 1.53 3.99
C LEU A 35 -11.29 0.34 3.04
N LEU A 36 -11.41 -0.87 3.57
CA LEU A 36 -11.57 -2.08 2.75
C LEU A 36 -12.84 -2.05 1.88
N ARG A 37 -13.94 -1.47 2.38
CA ARG A 37 -15.17 -1.26 1.58
C ARG A 37 -15.03 -0.17 0.52
N ALA A 38 -14.08 0.75 0.69
CA ALA A 38 -13.83 1.84 -0.24
C ALA A 38 -12.85 1.46 -1.37
N LEU A 39 -12.21 0.29 -1.27
CA LEU A 39 -11.27 -0.27 -2.24
C LEU A 39 -11.90 -1.43 -3.02
N SER A 40 -11.39 -1.69 -4.23
CA SER A 40 -11.79 -2.84 -5.02
C SER A 40 -11.24 -4.15 -4.43
N ASP A 41 -11.99 -5.25 -4.59
CA ASP A 41 -11.50 -6.60 -4.28
C ASP A 41 -10.34 -7.01 -5.20
N THR A 42 -10.30 -6.47 -6.42
CA THR A 42 -9.20 -6.68 -7.37
C THR A 42 -8.10 -5.67 -7.14
N TYR A 43 -6.86 -6.14 -7.14
CA TYR A 43 -5.67 -5.31 -6.94
C TYR A 43 -4.48 -5.90 -7.68
N PHE A 44 -3.47 -5.09 -7.89
CA PHE A 44 -2.15 -5.55 -8.30
C PHE A 44 -1.21 -5.50 -7.08
N PHE A 45 -0.48 -6.59 -6.88
CA PHE A 45 0.65 -6.66 -5.97
C PHE A 45 1.85 -7.20 -6.74
N GLY A 46 2.97 -6.49 -6.68
CA GLY A 46 4.18 -6.86 -7.38
C GLY A 46 5.42 -6.38 -6.65
N ILE A 47 6.57 -6.84 -7.14
CA ILE A 47 7.89 -6.35 -6.73
C ILE A 47 8.44 -5.58 -7.92
N HIS A 48 8.80 -4.33 -7.69
CA HIS A 48 9.53 -3.51 -8.65
C HIS A 48 11.01 -3.55 -8.31
N THR A 49 11.85 -3.86 -9.29
CA THR A 49 13.31 -3.94 -9.12
C THR A 49 13.95 -2.87 -9.98
N VAL A 50 14.43 -1.81 -9.34
CA VAL A 50 15.39 -0.87 -9.96
C VAL A 50 16.77 -1.17 -9.38
N ASP A 51 16.95 -0.86 -8.10
CA ASP A 51 18.19 -1.15 -7.35
C ASP A 51 17.95 -2.16 -6.21
N LYS A 52 16.77 -2.10 -5.58
CA LYS A 52 16.28 -3.05 -4.57
C LYS A 52 14.90 -3.57 -4.97
N ASN A 53 14.59 -4.79 -4.55
CA ASN A 53 13.24 -5.34 -4.63
C ASN A 53 12.31 -4.52 -3.74
N ALA A 54 11.47 -3.69 -4.34
CA ALA A 54 10.51 -2.84 -3.62
C ALA A 54 9.08 -3.35 -3.86
N PRO A 55 8.34 -3.72 -2.81
CA PRO A 55 6.94 -4.10 -2.95
C PRO A 55 6.08 -2.92 -3.41
N VAL A 56 5.03 -3.22 -4.16
CA VAL A 56 4.03 -2.25 -4.54
C VAL A 56 2.63 -2.86 -4.63
N PHE A 57 1.67 -2.11 -4.09
CA PHE A 57 0.25 -2.28 -4.34
C PHE A 57 -0.27 -1.18 -5.26
N VAL A 58 -1.10 -1.58 -6.22
CA VAL A 58 -1.93 -0.69 -7.02
C VAL A 58 -3.37 -1.16 -6.89
N ILE A 59 -4.21 -0.33 -6.30
CA ILE A 59 -5.54 -0.70 -5.84
C ILE A 59 -6.57 0.28 -6.42
N PRO A 60 -7.52 -0.20 -7.24
CA PRO A 60 -8.65 0.62 -7.67
C PRO A 60 -9.50 1.07 -6.48
N VAL A 61 -9.93 2.33 -6.52
CA VAL A 61 -10.72 2.97 -5.47
C VAL A 61 -12.17 3.08 -5.92
N VAL A 62 -13.08 2.59 -5.08
CA VAL A 62 -14.53 2.64 -5.30
C VAL A 62 -15.13 3.92 -4.70
N SER A 63 -14.60 4.39 -3.57
CA SER A 63 -15.04 5.62 -2.91
C SER A 63 -13.85 6.44 -2.40
N TYR A 64 -13.51 7.50 -3.11
CA TYR A 64 -12.32 8.32 -2.80
C TYR A 64 -12.32 8.87 -1.37
N SER A 65 -13.39 9.59 -0.98
CA SER A 65 -13.44 10.23 0.35
C SER A 65 -13.26 9.23 1.49
N ARG A 66 -13.94 8.08 1.39
CA ARG A 66 -13.84 7.00 2.40
C ARG A 66 -12.46 6.34 2.39
N ALA A 67 -11.88 6.12 1.21
CA ALA A 67 -10.55 5.56 1.11
C ALA A 67 -9.50 6.52 1.68
N PHE A 68 -9.60 7.82 1.40
CA PHE A 68 -8.69 8.82 1.94
C PHE A 68 -8.76 8.91 3.47
N GLU A 69 -9.97 9.06 4.03
CA GLU A 69 -10.17 9.05 5.49
C GLU A 69 -9.69 7.75 6.14
N GLY A 70 -9.98 6.61 5.51
CA GLY A 70 -9.55 5.30 5.97
C GLY A 70 -8.03 5.10 5.94
N MET A 71 -7.34 5.64 4.93
CA MET A 71 -5.88 5.62 4.87
C MET A 71 -5.27 6.42 6.02
N LEU A 72 -5.77 7.64 6.27
CA LEU A 72 -5.31 8.47 7.40
C LEU A 72 -5.46 7.75 8.75
N ALA A 73 -6.59 7.06 8.95
CA ALA A 73 -6.81 6.28 10.17
C ALA A 73 -5.84 5.08 10.29
N TRP A 74 -5.43 4.49 9.16
CA TRP A 74 -4.55 3.33 9.14
C TRP A 74 -3.07 3.65 9.38
N GLU A 75 -2.63 4.88 9.10
CA GLU A 75 -1.21 5.30 9.14
C GLU A 75 -0.45 4.86 10.40
N SER A 76 -1.09 4.92 11.56
CA SER A 76 -0.47 4.60 12.85
C SER A 76 -0.01 3.14 13.01
N SER A 77 -0.64 2.19 12.31
CA SER A 77 -0.29 0.76 12.34
C SER A 77 0.17 0.21 10.99
N MET A 78 -0.01 0.99 9.91
CA MET A 78 0.16 0.53 8.54
C MET A 78 1.52 -0.12 8.25
N ASN A 79 2.64 0.44 8.76
CA ASN A 79 3.95 -0.16 8.53
C ASN A 79 4.05 -1.55 9.17
N ALA A 80 3.64 -1.69 10.44
CA ALA A 80 3.67 -2.96 11.15
C ALA A 80 2.75 -4.00 10.49
N ASP A 81 1.58 -3.56 10.01
CA ASP A 81 0.61 -4.42 9.33
C ASP A 81 1.11 -4.97 7.99
N LEU A 82 1.99 -4.23 7.31
CA LEU A 82 2.51 -4.61 5.99
C LEU A 82 3.81 -5.44 6.06
N VAL A 83 4.35 -5.70 7.26
CA VAL A 83 5.48 -6.61 7.47
C VAL A 83 5.00 -8.06 7.30
N PRO A 84 5.78 -8.96 6.66
CA PRO A 84 7.15 -8.77 6.19
C PRO A 84 7.26 -8.33 4.72
N LEU A 85 6.17 -7.91 4.09
CA LEU A 85 6.22 -7.53 2.68
C LEU A 85 7.00 -6.24 2.46
N PHE A 86 6.90 -5.29 3.39
CA PHE A 86 7.58 -3.98 3.37
C PHE A 86 8.64 -3.89 4.46
N THR A 87 9.58 -2.95 4.30
CA THR A 87 10.61 -2.65 5.31
C THR A 87 9.97 -2.23 6.64
N ALA A 88 10.27 -2.98 7.70
CA ALA A 88 9.84 -2.67 9.06
C ALA A 88 10.64 -1.50 9.63
N VAL A 89 9.96 -0.55 10.26
CA VAL A 89 10.58 0.51 11.07
C VAL A 89 9.99 0.58 12.46
N PRO A 90 10.77 0.98 13.49
CA PRO A 90 10.23 1.19 14.82
C PRO A 90 9.16 2.29 14.82
N ALA A 91 8.07 2.05 15.56
CA ALA A 91 6.98 3.02 15.74
C ALA A 91 7.40 4.28 16.50
N LEU A 92 8.48 4.19 17.29
CA LEU A 92 9.09 5.32 17.98
C LEU A 92 10.38 5.73 17.27
N ARG A 93 10.59 7.04 17.15
CA ARG A 93 11.84 7.65 16.72
C ARG A 93 12.32 8.65 17.76
N ARG A 94 13.57 9.11 17.65
CA ARG A 94 14.09 10.21 18.47
C ARG A 94 13.81 11.55 17.78
N ASP A 95 13.46 12.56 18.56
CA ASP A 95 13.40 13.95 18.12
C ASP A 95 14.77 14.65 18.30
N GLU A 96 14.81 15.96 18.04
CA GLU A 96 16.04 16.77 18.18
C GLU A 96 16.58 16.82 19.62
N ASN A 97 15.75 16.53 20.62
CA ASN A 97 16.09 16.52 22.04
C ASN A 97 16.33 15.10 22.59
N ASP A 98 16.47 14.09 21.71
CA ASP A 98 16.60 12.67 22.05
C ASP A 98 15.38 12.09 22.82
N LEU A 99 14.21 12.72 22.72
CA LEU A 99 12.98 12.21 23.30
C LEU A 99 12.29 11.22 22.36
N PRO A 100 11.70 10.13 22.89
CA PRO A 100 10.95 9.19 22.08
C PRO A 100 9.63 9.83 21.64
N ILE A 101 9.42 9.91 20.32
CA ILE A 101 8.19 10.40 19.71
C ILE A 101 7.65 9.37 18.71
N LEU A 102 6.34 9.43 18.44
CA LEU A 102 5.73 8.56 17.43
C LEU A 102 6.26 8.92 16.04
N ARG A 103 6.64 7.90 15.28
CA ARG A 103 6.90 8.03 13.85
C ARG A 103 5.58 8.17 13.13
N THR A 104 5.42 9.24 12.38
CA THR A 104 4.19 9.59 11.67
C THR A 104 4.45 9.74 10.19
N PHE A 105 3.42 9.55 9.38
CA PHE A 105 3.47 9.92 7.97
C PHE A 105 3.52 11.45 7.83
N GLU A 106 4.25 11.91 6.82
CA GLU A 106 4.38 13.33 6.47
C GLU A 106 3.96 13.58 5.02
N ASP A 107 3.50 14.81 4.76
CA ASP A 107 3.13 15.25 3.41
C ASP A 107 4.36 15.58 2.59
N THR A 108 4.36 15.16 1.33
CA THR A 108 5.36 15.56 0.34
C THR A 108 4.75 15.57 -1.06
N VAL A 109 5.52 16.07 -2.03
CA VAL A 109 5.14 16.03 -3.44
C VAL A 109 6.17 15.21 -4.20
N MET A 110 5.73 14.15 -4.89
CA MET A 110 6.58 13.34 -5.77
C MET A 110 6.00 13.34 -7.17
N ASN A 111 6.77 13.79 -8.17
CA ASN A 111 6.35 13.86 -9.58
C ASN A 111 4.98 14.54 -9.79
N ASN A 112 4.73 15.65 -9.10
CA ASN A 112 3.46 16.41 -9.12
C ASN A 112 2.24 15.66 -8.56
N TYR A 113 2.45 14.67 -7.68
CA TYR A 113 1.38 14.05 -6.91
C TYR A 113 1.60 14.28 -5.43
N ASP A 114 0.51 14.49 -4.70
CA ASP A 114 0.52 14.52 -3.25
C ASP A 114 0.77 13.10 -2.73
N VAL A 115 1.74 12.99 -1.82
CA VAL A 115 2.19 11.72 -1.26
C VAL A 115 2.25 11.85 0.26
N ARG A 116 1.76 10.82 0.93
CA ARG A 116 1.99 10.60 2.36
C ARG A 116 3.14 9.59 2.49
N GLN A 117 4.24 9.99 3.10
CA GLN A 117 5.44 9.16 3.23
C GLN A 117 5.81 8.90 4.68
N LEU A 118 6.41 7.74 4.92
CA LEU A 118 7.02 7.33 6.16
C LEU A 118 8.51 7.14 5.93
N LYS A 119 9.33 7.77 6.77
CA LYS A 119 10.79 7.68 6.72
C LYS A 119 11.35 6.89 7.89
N ASP A 120 12.53 6.31 7.73
CA ASP A 120 13.31 5.74 8.83
C ASP A 120 14.11 6.82 9.61
N ASP A 121 15.02 6.39 10.51
CA ASP A 121 15.87 7.30 11.29
C ASP A 121 17.01 7.94 10.47
N ALA A 122 17.35 7.38 9.30
CA ALA A 122 18.30 7.96 8.36
C ALA A 122 17.64 9.01 7.44
N GLY A 123 16.31 9.12 7.47
CA GLY A 123 15.53 10.00 6.61
C GLY A 123 15.13 9.37 5.27
N GLU A 124 15.40 8.08 5.08
CA GLU A 124 15.08 7.33 3.88
C GLU A 124 13.61 6.94 3.87
N VAL A 125 12.96 7.02 2.70
CA VAL A 125 11.56 6.61 2.54
C VAL A 125 11.47 5.08 2.57
N VAL A 126 10.67 4.55 3.50
CA VAL A 126 10.46 3.10 3.69
C VAL A 126 9.05 2.64 3.34
N LEU A 127 8.12 3.58 3.26
CA LEU A 127 6.73 3.34 2.88
C LEU A 127 6.11 4.66 2.46
N TYR A 128 5.30 4.65 1.41
CA TYR A 128 4.48 5.79 1.05
C TYR A 128 3.18 5.32 0.42
N TYR A 129 2.20 6.21 0.39
CA TYR A 129 1.03 6.04 -0.43
C TYR A 129 0.61 7.34 -1.10
N SER A 130 -0.12 7.21 -2.19
CA SER A 130 -0.66 8.33 -2.95
C SER A 130 -1.95 7.92 -3.65
N PHE A 131 -2.79 8.91 -3.95
CA PHE A 131 -3.93 8.76 -4.84
C PHE A 131 -3.66 9.48 -6.17
N PRO A 132 -2.98 8.84 -7.16
CA PRO A 132 -2.69 9.49 -8.43
C PRO A 132 -3.93 9.98 -9.18
N THR A 133 -5.05 9.28 -9.00
CA THR A 133 -6.37 9.77 -9.36
C THR A 133 -7.36 9.39 -8.26
N THR A 134 -8.56 9.96 -8.29
CA THR A 134 -9.63 9.59 -7.35
C THR A 134 -10.13 8.15 -7.48
N GLN A 135 -9.64 7.38 -8.46
CA GLN A 135 -9.98 5.97 -8.71
C GLN A 135 -8.80 5.03 -8.43
N LEU A 136 -7.67 5.52 -7.93
CA LEU A 136 -6.47 4.71 -7.78
C LEU A 136 -5.70 5.06 -6.51
N LEU A 137 -5.37 4.04 -5.73
CA LEU A 137 -4.47 4.10 -4.58
C LEU A 137 -3.19 3.33 -4.93
N VAL A 138 -2.05 3.93 -4.68
CA VAL A 138 -0.73 3.29 -4.76
C VAL A 138 -0.12 3.26 -3.37
N ILE A 139 0.39 2.11 -2.95
CA ILE A 139 1.18 1.93 -1.70
C ILE A 139 2.48 1.26 -2.10
N ALA A 140 3.62 1.86 -1.76
CA ALA A 140 4.93 1.36 -2.20
C ALA A 140 6.06 1.78 -1.26
N GLU A 141 7.23 1.18 -1.44
CA GLU A 141 8.42 1.47 -0.62
C GLU A 141 9.43 2.39 -1.33
N SER A 142 9.48 2.39 -2.66
CA SER A 142 10.48 3.14 -3.43
C SER A 142 9.85 4.22 -4.31
N PRO A 143 10.23 5.50 -4.17
CA PRO A 143 9.76 6.59 -5.03
C PRO A 143 9.99 6.32 -6.53
N TYR A 144 11.03 5.58 -6.89
CA TYR A 144 11.30 5.18 -8.28
C TYR A 144 10.21 4.25 -8.84
N SER A 145 9.60 3.42 -7.98
CA SER A 145 8.48 2.55 -8.38
C SER A 145 7.25 3.35 -8.74
N PHE A 146 7.04 4.51 -8.11
CA PHE A 146 5.93 5.41 -8.43
C PHE A 146 5.95 5.84 -9.89
N VAL A 147 7.12 6.29 -10.37
CA VAL A 147 7.30 6.83 -11.73
C VAL A 147 6.99 5.78 -12.78
N GLU A 148 7.53 4.57 -12.60
CA GLU A 148 7.35 3.47 -13.54
C GLU A 148 5.87 3.03 -13.59
N ILE A 149 5.22 2.93 -12.43
CA ILE A 149 3.81 2.53 -12.34
C ILE A 149 2.92 3.55 -13.05
N LEU A 150 3.13 4.84 -12.79
CA LEU A 150 2.40 5.91 -13.46
C LEU A 150 2.63 5.88 -14.97
N SER A 151 3.87 5.66 -15.42
CA SER A 151 4.20 5.57 -16.84
C SER A 151 3.46 4.41 -17.52
N ARG A 152 3.38 3.25 -16.88
CA ARG A 152 2.64 2.08 -17.39
C ARG A 152 1.13 2.31 -17.39
N LEU A 153 0.58 2.94 -16.35
CA LEU A 153 -0.85 3.28 -16.28
C LEU A 153 -1.25 4.27 -17.38
N GLN A 154 -0.40 5.26 -17.65
CA GLN A 154 -0.62 6.23 -18.73
C GLN A 154 -0.51 5.59 -20.12
N ALA A 155 0.43 4.66 -20.31
CA ALA A 155 0.57 3.92 -21.56
C ALA A 155 -0.61 2.98 -21.81
N GLY A 156 -1.13 2.31 -20.78
CA GLY A 156 -2.28 1.41 -20.89
C GLY A 156 -3.63 2.09 -21.16
N ARG A 157 -3.78 3.38 -20.79
CA ARG A 157 -4.97 4.19 -21.14
C ARG A 157 -4.93 4.79 -22.56
N ARG A 158 -3.84 4.56 -23.32
CA ARG A 158 -3.60 5.14 -24.66
C ARG A 158 -3.77 4.14 -25.83
N LEU A 159 -4.42 2.99 -25.62
CA LEU A 159 -4.77 2.04 -26.68
C LEU A 159 -6.28 1.81 -26.75
#